data_AF-A0A7J8NH05-F1
#
_entry.id   AF-A0A7J8NH05-F1
#
_cell.length_a   1.000
_cell.length_b   1.000
_cell.length_c   1.000
_cell.angle_alpha   90.00
_cell.angle_beta   90.00
_cell.angle_gamma   90.00
#
_symmetry.space_group_name_H-M   'P 1'
#
loop_
_entity.id
_entity.type
_entity.pdbx_description
1 polymer ?
#
loop_
_entity_poly.entity_id
_entity_poly.type
_entity_poly.pdbx_seq_one_letter_code
_entity_poly.pdbx_strand_id
1 'polypeptide(L)'
;LEKLAEALGVPFEFQAIPSRTSLVTPSILDCLPGEALVVNFAFQLHHMPDESVSTINQWDQLLRMVKGLNPKLVTVVEQDVNTNTSPFFPRFIEAYSYYSTVSEDIVNIVACEGEERIERYEVAGKWRARMMMAGLTSHPMSQNVIDMIWKHIKEYV
;
A
#
# COMPACT_ATOMS: atom_id res chain seq x y z
N LEU A 1 -14.77 -13.92 -6.50
CA LEU A 1 -15.48 -12.62 -6.54
C LEU A 1 -16.93 -12.81 -6.96
N GLU A 2 -17.19 -13.46 -8.11
CA GLU A 2 -18.56 -13.76 -8.59
C GLU A 2 -19.47 -14.41 -7.53
N LYS A 3 -19.04 -15.50 -6.89
CA LYS A 3 -19.81 -16.17 -5.83
C LYS A 3 -20.17 -15.26 -4.64
N LEU A 4 -19.27 -14.33 -4.29
CA LEU A 4 -19.52 -13.37 -3.20
C LEU A 4 -20.53 -12.32 -3.64
N ALA A 5 -20.43 -11.83 -4.88
CA ALA A 5 -21.38 -10.88 -5.43
C ALA A 5 -22.79 -11.48 -5.58
N GLU A 6 -22.89 -12.72 -6.06
CA GLU A 6 -24.15 -13.47 -6.13
C GLU A 6 -24.79 -13.61 -4.74
N ALA A 7 -24.00 -14.01 -3.73
CA ALA A 7 -24.48 -14.13 -2.35
C ALA A 7 -24.98 -12.79 -1.76
N LEU A 8 -24.45 -11.67 -2.24
CA LEU A 8 -24.85 -10.32 -1.82
C LEU A 8 -25.94 -9.71 -2.72
N GLY A 9 -26.38 -10.42 -3.77
CA GLY A 9 -27.37 -9.92 -4.73
C GLY A 9 -26.88 -8.72 -5.55
N VAL A 10 -25.56 -8.58 -5.71
CA VAL A 10 -24.94 -7.48 -6.45
C VAL A 10 -24.60 -7.96 -7.87
N PRO A 11 -25.10 -7.31 -8.93
CA PRO A 11 -24.65 -7.59 -10.30
C PRO A 11 -23.14 -7.35 -10.41
N PHE A 12 -22.41 -8.34 -10.91
CA PHE A 12 -20.95 -8.31 -10.93
C PHE A 12 -20.39 -9.03 -12.15
N GLU A 13 -19.36 -8.44 -12.74
CA GLU A 13 -18.57 -8.99 -13.84
C GLU A 13 -17.09 -8.84 -13.50
N PHE A 14 -16.28 -9.85 -13.86
CA PHE A 14 -14.83 -9.80 -13.72
C PHE A 14 -14.15 -10.17 -15.03
N GLN A 15 -13.34 -9.26 -15.55
CA GLN A 15 -12.55 -9.47 -16.75
C GLN A 15 -11.06 -9.51 -16.41
N ALA A 16 -10.45 -10.69 -16.49
CA ALA A 16 -9.00 -10.84 -16.36
C ALA A 16 -8.30 -10.43 -17.65
N ILE A 17 -7.33 -9.52 -17.55
CA ILE A 17 -6.55 -9.05 -18.69
C ILE A 17 -5.10 -9.52 -18.52
N PRO A 18 -4.66 -10.58 -19.22
CA PRO A 18 -3.29 -11.05 -19.15
C PRO A 18 -2.38 -10.13 -19.99
N SER A 19 -2.05 -8.97 -19.45
CA SER A 19 -1.18 -7.97 -20.09
C SER A 19 -0.17 -7.41 -19.10
N ARG A 20 0.99 -7.01 -19.63
CA ARG A 20 1.92 -6.17 -18.85
C ARG A 20 1.31 -4.78 -18.72
N THR A 21 1.46 -4.14 -17.57
CA THR A 21 0.93 -2.78 -17.35
C THR A 21 1.40 -1.78 -18.41
N SER A 22 2.63 -1.92 -18.92
CA SER A 22 3.19 -1.11 -20.00
C SER A 22 2.52 -1.29 -21.38
N LEU A 23 1.74 -2.36 -21.57
CA LEU A 23 1.05 -2.67 -22.81
C LEU A 23 -0.47 -2.46 -22.72
N VAL A 24 -0.97 -1.99 -21.57
CA VAL A 24 -2.41 -1.72 -21.39
C VAL A 24 -2.81 -0.47 -22.18
N THR A 25 -3.87 -0.58 -22.95
CA THR A 25 -4.49 0.53 -23.68
C THR A 25 -5.94 0.72 -23.23
N PRO A 26 -6.56 1.89 -23.43
CA PRO A 26 -7.97 2.12 -23.13
C PRO A 26 -8.91 1.09 -23.76
N SER A 27 -8.62 0.67 -25.00
CA SER A 27 -9.43 -0.32 -25.71
C SER A 27 -9.38 -1.72 -25.10
N ILE A 28 -8.31 -2.06 -24.39
CA ILE A 28 -8.19 -3.36 -23.69
C ILE A 28 -9.02 -3.36 -22.39
N LEU A 29 -9.23 -2.18 -21.79
CA LEU A 29 -10.00 -2.03 -20.56
C LEU A 29 -11.52 -1.98 -20.80
N ASP A 30 -11.93 -1.71 -22.05
CA ASP A 30 -13.33 -1.70 -22.50
C ASP A 30 -14.29 -0.92 -21.58
N CYS A 31 -13.84 0.24 -21.09
CA CYS A 31 -14.62 1.05 -20.16
C CYS A 31 -15.94 1.52 -20.80
N LEU A 32 -17.07 1.24 -20.14
CA LEU A 32 -18.38 1.63 -20.63
C LEU A 32 -18.68 3.11 -20.35
N PRO A 33 -19.25 3.85 -21.32
CA PRO A 33 -19.67 5.23 -21.10
C PRO A 33 -20.74 5.34 -20.01
N GLY A 34 -20.57 6.27 -19.07
CA GLY A 34 -21.53 6.58 -18.01
C GLY A 34 -21.27 5.88 -16.67
N GLU A 35 -20.35 4.92 -16.63
CA GLU A 35 -19.94 4.28 -15.38
C GLU A 35 -18.89 5.10 -14.61
N ALA A 36 -18.89 4.96 -13.29
CA ALA A 36 -17.87 5.56 -12.44
C ALA A 36 -16.60 4.69 -12.44
N LEU A 37 -15.51 5.21 -12.98
CA LEU A 37 -14.23 4.50 -13.03
C LEU A 37 -13.38 4.78 -11.77
N VAL A 38 -12.81 3.72 -11.19
CA VAL A 38 -11.79 3.77 -10.14
C VAL A 38 -10.57 2.99 -10.60
N VAL A 39 -9.37 3.54 -10.39
CA VAL A 39 -8.11 2.86 -10.72
C VAL A 39 -7.31 2.64 -9.44
N ASN A 40 -6.84 1.41 -9.22
CA ASN A 40 -6.06 1.05 -8.03
C ASN A 40 -4.71 0.46 -8.44
N PHE A 41 -3.63 1.12 -8.02
CA PHE A 41 -2.26 0.62 -8.12
C PHE A 41 -1.79 0.17 -6.74
N ALA A 42 -1.73 -1.15 -6.51
CA ALA A 42 -1.22 -1.72 -5.27
C ALA A 42 0.10 -2.44 -5.55
N PHE A 43 1.22 -1.84 -5.11
CA PHE A 43 2.57 -2.37 -5.26
C PHE A 43 2.91 -2.75 -6.71
N GLN A 44 2.56 -1.89 -7.66
CA GLN A 44 2.61 -2.21 -9.08
C GLN A 44 3.46 -1.25 -9.90
N LEU A 45 3.49 0.04 -9.54
CA LEU A 45 4.17 1.05 -10.35
C LEU A 45 5.68 0.87 -10.32
N HIS A 46 6.27 0.41 -9.21
CA HIS A 46 7.72 0.17 -9.10
C HIS A 46 8.26 -0.91 -10.07
N HIS A 47 7.40 -1.74 -10.67
CA HIS A 47 7.79 -2.71 -11.71
C HIS A 47 7.96 -2.09 -13.11
N MET A 48 7.56 -0.84 -13.29
CA MET A 48 7.60 -0.15 -14.58
C MET A 48 8.95 0.57 -14.73
N PRO A 49 9.64 0.43 -15.88
CA PRO A 49 10.92 1.09 -16.10
C PRO A 49 10.74 2.60 -16.14
N ASP A 50 11.68 3.32 -15.55
CA ASP A 50 11.72 4.77 -15.56
C ASP A 50 12.49 5.32 -16.79
N GLU A 51 12.67 6.64 -16.83
CA GLU A 51 13.38 7.34 -17.90
C GLU A 51 14.88 6.99 -17.99
N SER A 52 15.46 6.40 -16.94
CA SER A 52 16.87 6.01 -16.94
C SER A 52 17.12 4.69 -17.69
N VAL A 53 16.08 3.86 -17.82
CA VAL A 53 16.14 2.54 -18.48
C VAL A 53 15.51 2.58 -19.88
N SER A 54 14.61 3.53 -20.13
CA SER A 54 13.87 3.66 -21.38
C SER A 54 13.75 5.11 -21.81
N THR A 55 14.06 5.42 -23.08
CA THR A 55 13.80 6.76 -23.66
C THR A 55 12.30 7.08 -23.73
N ILE A 56 11.46 6.05 -23.60
CA ILE A 56 10.02 6.17 -23.48
C ILE A 56 9.69 6.17 -21.99
N ASN A 57 9.20 7.29 -21.46
CA ASN A 57 8.68 7.36 -20.10
C ASN A 57 7.33 6.60 -20.02
N GLN A 58 7.39 5.32 -19.69
CA GLN A 58 6.23 4.44 -19.62
C GLN A 58 5.31 4.79 -18.43
N TRP A 59 5.88 5.33 -17.35
CA TRP A 59 5.13 5.83 -16.19
C TRP A 59 4.19 6.98 -16.60
N ASP A 60 4.75 8.00 -17.24
CA ASP A 60 3.99 9.15 -17.71
C ASP A 60 2.92 8.75 -18.72
N GLN A 61 3.24 7.81 -19.62
CA GLN A 61 2.27 7.31 -20.59
C GLN A 61 1.10 6.61 -19.91
N LEU A 62 1.37 5.72 -18.95
CA LEU A 62 0.34 5.04 -18.17
C LEU A 62 -0.52 6.04 -17.39
N LEU A 63 0.10 6.99 -16.68
CA LEU A 63 -0.63 7.98 -15.87
C LEU A 63 -1.44 8.95 -16.74
N ARG A 64 -0.93 9.35 -17.91
CA ARG A 64 -1.69 10.16 -18.88
C ARG A 64 -2.85 9.39 -19.47
N MET A 65 -2.65 8.11 -19.79
CA MET A 65 -3.71 7.22 -20.26
C MET A 65 -4.80 7.10 -19.20
N VAL A 66 -4.44 6.77 -17.95
CA VAL A 66 -5.38 6.70 -16.81
C VAL A 66 -6.12 8.02 -16.63
N LYS A 67 -5.42 9.16 -16.66
CA LYS A 67 -6.06 10.48 -16.59
C LYS A 67 -7.04 10.70 -17.76
N GLY A 68 -6.69 10.24 -18.96
CA GLY A 68 -7.56 10.29 -20.14
C GLY A 68 -8.83 9.47 -20.03
N LEU A 69 -8.84 8.41 -19.20
CA LEU A 69 -10.04 7.65 -18.86
C LEU A 69 -10.99 8.40 -17.91
N ASN A 70 -10.58 9.56 -17.38
CA ASN A 70 -11.36 10.40 -16.47
C ASN A 70 -11.91 9.66 -15.21
N PRO A 71 -11.04 8.96 -14.45
CA PRO A 71 -11.46 8.24 -13.25
C PRO A 71 -11.94 9.19 -12.16
N LYS A 72 -12.85 8.71 -11.31
CA LYS A 72 -13.32 9.43 -10.12
C LYS A 72 -12.32 9.35 -8.97
N LEU A 73 -11.54 8.27 -8.91
CA LEU A 73 -10.54 8.03 -7.88
C LEU A 73 -9.38 7.22 -8.46
N VAL A 74 -8.16 7.60 -8.05
CA VAL A 74 -6.96 6.79 -8.25
C VAL A 74 -6.33 6.56 -6.88
N THR A 75 -6.06 5.30 -6.54
CA THR A 75 -5.35 4.91 -5.32
C THR A 75 -3.97 4.34 -5.66
N VAL A 76 -2.97 4.68 -4.86
CA VAL A 76 -1.57 4.24 -5.02
C VAL A 76 -1.06 3.76 -3.67
N VAL A 77 -0.50 2.56 -3.65
CA VAL A 77 0.18 1.97 -2.49
C VAL A 77 1.55 1.48 -2.97
N GLU A 78 2.63 2.02 -2.41
CA GLU A 78 4.02 1.74 -2.80
C GLU A 78 4.94 1.77 -1.57
N GLN A 79 6.13 1.18 -1.70
CA GLN A 79 7.19 1.33 -0.69
C GLN A 79 7.79 2.74 -0.75
N ASP A 80 7.96 3.37 0.40
CA ASP A 80 8.58 4.71 0.52
C ASP A 80 10.10 4.60 0.68
N VAL A 81 10.80 4.20 -0.40
CA VAL A 81 12.26 4.01 -0.42
C VAL A 81 12.85 4.41 -1.77
N ASN A 82 13.91 5.23 -1.79
CA ASN A 82 14.57 5.63 -3.03
C ASN A 82 15.66 4.65 -3.47
N THR A 83 15.26 3.57 -4.12
CA THR A 83 16.16 2.53 -4.66
C THR A 83 16.34 2.59 -6.17
N ASN A 84 15.89 3.66 -6.83
CA ASN A 84 15.86 3.72 -8.29
C ASN A 84 16.88 4.72 -8.87
N THR A 85 16.67 6.02 -8.65
CA THR A 85 17.40 7.09 -9.37
C THR A 85 18.78 7.40 -8.78
N SER A 86 19.05 6.96 -7.55
CA SER A 86 20.34 7.17 -6.88
C SER A 86 21.46 6.32 -7.50
N PRO A 87 22.74 6.72 -7.48
CA PRO A 87 23.86 5.85 -7.90
C PRO A 87 23.96 4.56 -7.07
N PHE A 88 24.72 3.57 -7.55
CA PHE A 88 24.81 2.25 -6.91
C PHE A 88 25.07 2.29 -5.40
N PHE A 89 26.10 3.04 -4.96
CA PHE A 89 26.48 3.04 -3.55
C PHE A 89 25.41 3.65 -2.64
N PRO A 90 24.84 4.84 -2.93
CA PRO A 90 23.68 5.34 -2.19
C PRO A 90 22.46 4.40 -2.20
N ARG A 91 22.12 3.76 -3.33
CA ARG A 91 21.02 2.76 -3.37
C ARG A 91 21.29 1.56 -2.48
N PHE A 92 22.53 1.08 -2.47
CA PHE A 92 22.93 -0.02 -1.61
C PHE A 92 22.78 0.35 -0.15
N ILE A 93 23.23 1.55 0.25
CA ILE A 93 23.08 2.05 1.63
C ILE A 93 21.61 2.21 1.99
N GLU A 94 20.78 2.77 1.10
CA GLU A 94 19.35 2.95 1.34
C GLU A 94 18.63 1.61 1.53
N ALA A 95 18.83 0.67 0.62
CA ALA A 95 18.22 -0.67 0.71
C ALA A 95 18.72 -1.43 1.94
N TYR A 96 20.03 -1.37 2.20
CA TYR A 96 20.61 -1.97 3.40
C TYR A 96 20.00 -1.37 4.66
N SER A 97 19.95 -0.05 4.77
CA SER A 97 19.37 0.65 5.93
C SER A 97 17.91 0.22 6.15
N TYR A 98 17.08 0.27 5.11
CA TYR A 98 15.67 -0.12 5.21
C TYR A 98 15.48 -1.56 5.70
N TYR A 99 16.16 -2.53 5.07
CA TYR A 99 15.99 -3.94 5.44
C TYR A 99 16.75 -4.32 6.73
N SER A 100 17.85 -3.63 7.06
CA SER A 100 18.58 -3.83 8.31
C SER A 100 17.71 -3.40 9.48
N THR A 101 17.05 -2.24 9.42
CA THR A 101 16.13 -1.80 10.49
C THR A 101 15.04 -2.83 10.74
N VAL A 102 14.34 -3.29 9.69
CA VAL A 102 13.29 -4.32 9.84
C VAL A 102 13.85 -5.62 10.44
N SER A 103 15.05 -6.02 10.03
CA SER A 103 15.69 -7.25 10.53
C SER A 103 16.19 -7.11 11.96
N GLU A 104 16.74 -5.96 12.32
CA GLU A 104 17.23 -5.62 13.65
C GLU A 104 16.09 -5.59 14.66
N ASP A 105 14.93 -5.03 14.30
CA ASP A 105 13.74 -5.07 15.14
C ASP A 105 13.33 -6.52 15.43
N ILE A 106 13.28 -7.36 14.40
CA ILE A 106 12.96 -8.79 14.54
C ILE A 106 13.97 -9.48 15.48
N VAL A 107 15.27 -9.25 15.27
CA VAL A 107 16.31 -9.84 16.11
C VAL A 107 16.21 -9.35 17.55
N ASN A 108 16.01 -8.06 17.77
CA ASN A 108 15.90 -7.50 19.13
C ASN A 108 14.67 -8.06 19.86
N ILE A 109 13.55 -8.24 19.16
CA ILE A 109 12.32 -8.83 19.72
C ILE A 109 12.51 -10.30 20.08
N VAL A 110 13.17 -11.08 19.20
CA VAL A 110 13.22 -12.55 19.30
C VAL A 110 14.42 -13.05 20.11
N ALA A 111 15.58 -12.41 20.00
CA ALA A 111 16.85 -12.94 20.50
C ALA A 111 17.41 -12.20 21.73
N CYS A 112 17.01 -10.97 21.98
CA CYS A 112 17.47 -10.20 23.14
C CYS A 112 16.54 -10.37 24.35
N GLU A 113 17.11 -10.29 25.55
CA GLU A 113 16.36 -10.34 26.82
C GLU A 113 16.90 -9.31 27.82
N GLY A 114 16.22 -9.15 28.96
CA GLY A 114 16.66 -8.20 29.99
C GLY A 114 16.75 -6.77 29.46
N GLU A 115 17.77 -6.01 29.86
CA GLU A 115 17.95 -4.62 29.41
C GLU A 115 18.38 -4.52 27.93
N GLU A 116 18.89 -5.60 27.33
CA GLU A 116 19.32 -5.62 25.92
C GLU A 116 18.14 -5.68 24.93
N ARG A 117 16.96 -6.15 25.37
CA ARG A 117 15.73 -6.02 24.56
C ARG A 117 15.15 -4.62 24.70
N ILE A 118 15.27 -3.86 23.63
CA ILE A 118 14.85 -2.47 23.49
C ILE A 118 13.46 -2.39 22.85
N GLU A 119 13.25 -3.09 21.73
CA GLU A 119 11.98 -3.14 21.01
C GLU A 119 10.94 -3.92 21.81
N ARG A 120 10.03 -3.18 22.43
CA ARG A 120 8.98 -3.69 23.33
C ARG A 120 7.64 -3.12 22.94
N TYR A 121 7.17 -3.50 21.76
CA TYR A 121 5.84 -3.13 21.32
C TYR A 121 4.80 -3.64 22.33
N GLU A 122 3.95 -2.72 22.80
CA GLU A 122 2.85 -3.05 23.69
C GLU A 122 1.52 -2.81 22.97
N VAL A 123 0.55 -3.69 23.26
CA VAL A 123 -0.82 -3.51 22.78
C VAL A 123 -1.41 -2.20 23.30
N ALA A 124 -2.27 -1.58 22.49
CA ALA A 124 -2.87 -0.28 22.79
C ALA A 124 -3.54 -0.19 24.18
N GLY A 125 -4.06 -1.29 24.70
CA GLY A 125 -4.65 -1.35 26.05
C GLY A 125 -3.66 -1.03 27.18
N LYS A 126 -2.41 -1.51 27.08
CA LYS A 126 -1.38 -1.22 28.10
C LYS A 126 -0.98 0.25 28.07
N TRP A 127 -0.77 0.81 26.88
CA TRP A 127 -0.50 2.24 26.71
C TRP A 127 -1.62 3.11 27.28
N ARG A 128 -2.89 2.76 27.03
CA ARG A 128 -4.03 3.46 27.62
C ARG A 128 -3.98 3.49 29.14
N ALA A 129 -3.70 2.35 29.79
CA ALA A 129 -3.59 2.28 31.25
C ALA A 129 -2.44 3.15 31.78
N ARG A 130 -1.27 3.12 31.13
CA ARG A 130 -0.11 3.96 31.49
C ARG A 130 -0.44 5.45 31.40
N MET A 131 -1.06 5.89 30.30
CA MET A 131 -1.46 7.28 30.10
C MET A 131 -2.46 7.74 31.17
N MET A 132 -3.43 6.90 31.53
CA MET A 132 -4.41 7.21 32.58
C MET A 132 -3.77 7.35 33.95
N MET A 133 -2.83 6.47 34.32
CA MET A 133 -2.07 6.58 35.58
C MET A 133 -1.21 7.84 35.64
N ALA A 134 -0.77 8.34 34.48
CA ALA A 134 -0.05 9.61 34.37
C ALA A 134 -0.98 10.85 34.36
N GLY A 135 -2.30 10.68 34.51
CA GLY A 135 -3.27 11.78 34.52
C GLY A 135 -3.68 12.29 33.12
N LEU A 136 -3.29 11.60 32.05
CA LEU A 136 -3.69 11.93 30.68
C LEU A 136 -5.05 11.30 30.34
N THR A 137 -5.85 12.02 29.56
CA THR A 137 -7.17 11.57 29.11
C THR A 137 -7.18 11.31 27.61
N SER A 138 -7.55 10.09 27.21
CA SER A 138 -7.64 9.75 25.79
C SER A 138 -8.80 10.49 25.15
N HIS A 139 -8.56 11.10 23.98
CA HIS A 139 -9.64 11.56 23.12
C HIS A 139 -9.89 10.51 22.02
N PRO A 140 -11.14 10.10 21.80
CA PRO A 140 -11.43 9.10 20.79
C PRO A 140 -11.13 9.66 19.40
N MET A 141 -10.44 8.86 18.59
CA MET A 141 -10.41 9.07 17.15
C MET A 141 -11.84 9.02 16.61
N SER A 142 -12.14 9.77 15.55
CA SER A 142 -13.51 9.81 15.03
C SER A 142 -13.96 8.42 14.60
N GLN A 143 -15.24 8.13 14.81
CA GLN A 143 -15.80 6.80 14.60
C GLN A 143 -15.59 6.32 13.15
N ASN A 144 -15.68 7.24 12.18
CA ASN A 144 -15.46 6.94 10.77
C ASN A 144 -14.05 6.41 10.49
N VAL A 145 -13.03 6.96 11.15
CA VAL A 145 -11.63 6.52 10.97
C VAL A 145 -11.39 5.20 11.68
N ILE A 146 -11.93 5.05 12.89
CA ILE A 146 -11.87 3.82 13.67
C ILE A 146 -12.51 2.66 12.89
N ASP A 147 -13.71 2.84 12.34
CA ASP A 147 -14.44 1.79 11.61
C ASP A 147 -13.73 1.38 10.32
N MET A 148 -13.17 2.35 9.59
CA MET A 148 -12.42 2.09 8.37
C MET A 148 -11.17 1.26 8.64
N ILE A 149 -10.40 1.63 9.67
CA ILE A 149 -9.17 0.93 10.05
C ILE A 149 -9.49 -0.48 10.59
N TRP A 150 -10.49 -0.61 11.46
CA TRP A 150 -10.81 -1.91 12.07
C TRP A 150 -11.41 -2.91 11.11
N LYS A 151 -12.22 -2.45 10.16
CA LYS A 151 -12.72 -3.31 9.10
C LYS A 151 -11.57 -3.95 8.34
N HIS A 152 -10.52 -3.17 8.06
CA HIS A 152 -9.37 -3.65 7.28
C HIS A 152 -8.45 -4.58 8.07
N ILE A 153 -8.20 -4.28 9.36
CA ILE A 153 -7.29 -5.11 10.19
C ILE A 153 -7.90 -6.49 10.50
N LYS A 154 -9.21 -6.57 10.73
CA LYS A 154 -9.90 -7.85 11.04
C LYS A 154 -9.91 -8.85 9.88
N GLU A 155 -9.55 -8.44 8.68
CA GLU A 155 -9.48 -9.36 7.54
C GLU A 155 -8.18 -10.20 7.55
N TYR A 156 -7.22 -9.87 8.41
CA TYR A 156 -5.91 -10.52 8.49
C TYR A 156 -5.64 -11.24 9.83
N VAL A 157 -6.65 -11.34 10.70
CA VAL A 157 -6.60 -12.03 12.01
C VAL A 157 -7.84 -12.90 12.17
#